data_AF-A0A7V5K7S3-F1
#
_entry.id   AF-A0A7V5K7S3-F1
#
_cell.length_a   1.000
_cell.length_b   1.000
_cell.length_c   1.000
_cell.angle_alpha   90.00
_cell.angle_beta   90.00
_cell.angle_gamma   90.00
#
_symmetry.space_group_name_H-M   'P 1'
#
loop_
_entity.id
_entity.type
_entity.pdbx_description
1 polymer ?
#
loop_
_entity_poly.entity_id
_entity_poly.type
_entity_poly.pdbx_seq_one_letter_code
_entity_poly.pdbx_strand_id
1 'polypeptide(L)' 'MSWVEPRTVPELFLAAVGRWGDRVALRKKEFGLWRDISWNQYADRVRQVACGLAALGFEKGQCAA' A
#
# COMPACT_ATOMS: atom_id res chain seq x y z
N MET A 1 -10.23 -24.68 0.12
CA MET A 1 -9.38 -23.51 0.46
C MET A 1 -10.32 -22.34 0.70
N SER A 2 -10.64 -22.04 1.96
CA SER A 2 -11.56 -20.94 2.30
C SER A 2 -10.81 -19.61 2.14
N TRP A 3 -11.26 -18.77 1.22
CA TRP A 3 -10.81 -17.39 1.14
C TRP A 3 -11.26 -16.67 2.41
N VAL A 4 -10.31 -16.16 3.20
CA VAL A 4 -10.64 -15.30 4.34
C VAL A 4 -11.02 -13.93 3.77
N GLU A 5 -12.23 -13.48 4.07
CA GLU A 5 -12.70 -12.17 3.66
C GLU A 5 -11.92 -11.08 4.42
N PRO A 6 -11.35 -10.07 3.74
CA PRO A 6 -10.61 -9.00 4.41
C PRO A 6 -11.53 -8.21 5.34
N ARG A 7 -11.11 -8.03 6.60
CA ARG A 7 -11.89 -7.34 7.64
C ARG A 7 -11.36 -5.95 7.96
N THR A 8 -10.17 -5.62 7.46
CA THR A 8 -9.53 -4.32 7.66
C THR A 8 -9.06 -3.73 6.33
N VAL A 9 -8.90 -2.42 6.27
CA VAL A 9 -8.37 -1.74 5.07
C VAL A 9 -6.96 -2.26 4.69
N PRO A 10 -6.02 -2.49 5.63
CA PRO A 10 -4.74 -3.13 5.31
C PRO A 10 -4.87 -4.54 4.74
N GLU A 11 -5.76 -5.37 5.29
CA GLU A 11 -6.00 -6.73 4.75
C GLU A 11 -6.55 -6.66 3.33
N LEU A 12 -7.50 -5.75 3.05
CA LEU A 12 -8.05 -5.55 1.71
C LEU A 12 -6.98 -5.10 0.72
N PHE A 13 -6.11 -4.18 1.15
CA PHE A 13 -4.98 -3.71 0.36
C PHE A 13 -4.01 -4.85 0.02
N LEU A 14 -3.60 -5.66 1.01
CA LEU A 14 -2.68 -6.78 0.78
C LEU A 14 -3.30 -7.87 -0.10
N ALA A 15 -4.60 -8.13 0.03
CA ALA A 15 -5.32 -9.02 -0.87
C ALA A 15 -5.33 -8.51 -2.32
N ALA A 16 -5.50 -7.19 -2.51
CA ALA A 16 -5.39 -6.57 -3.83
C ALA A 16 -3.95 -6.66 -4.38
N VAL A 17 -2.93 -6.45 -3.56
CA VAL A 17 -1.52 -6.63 -3.97
C VAL A 17 -1.26 -8.05 -4.46
N GLY A 18 -1.65 -9.07 -3.68
CA GLY A 18 -1.47 -10.47 -4.07
C GLY A 18 -2.25 -10.86 -5.33
N ARG A 19 -3.43 -10.26 -5.55
CA ARG A 19 -4.28 -10.54 -6.72
C ARG A 19 -3.81 -9.84 -7.99
N TRP A 20 -3.30 -8.62 -7.89
CA TRP A 20 -3.06 -7.74 -9.04
C TRP A 20 -1.57 -7.52 -9.36
N GLY A 21 -0.67 -7.67 -8.38
CA GLY A 21 0.79 -7.71 -8.59
C GLY A 21 1.34 -6.56 -9.44
N ASP A 22 1.78 -6.88 -10.66
CA ASP A 22 2.39 -5.90 -11.57
C ASP A 22 1.38 -5.05 -12.37
N ARG A 23 0.08 -5.29 -12.21
CA ARG A 23 -0.96 -4.44 -12.81
C ARG A 23 -0.92 -3.05 -12.19
N VAL A 24 -1.33 -2.04 -12.97
CA VAL A 24 -1.39 -0.63 -12.55
C VAL A 24 -2.41 -0.48 -11.41
N ALA A 25 -1.93 0.03 -10.27
CA ALA A 25 -2.76 0.41 -9.13
C ALA A 25 -3.14 1.89 -9.18
N LEU A 26 -2.17 2.74 -9.52
CA LEU A 26 -2.30 4.19 -9.53
C LEU A 26 -1.54 4.79 -10.72
N ARG A 27 -1.92 6.00 -11.10
CA ARG A 27 -1.15 6.85 -12.02
C ARG A 27 -0.84 8.16 -11.33
N LYS A 28 0.42 8.57 -11.35
CA LYS A 28 0.84 9.90 -10.87
C LYS A 28 1.37 10.73 -12.03
N LYS A 29 1.14 12.03 -11.96
CA LYS A 29 1.72 12.98 -12.93
C LYS A 29 3.04 13.49 -12.36
N GLU A 30 4.12 13.26 -13.09
CA GLU A 30 5.47 13.69 -12.72
C GLU A 30 6.12 14.41 -13.90
N PHE A 31 6.57 15.64 -13.68
CA PHE A 31 7.17 16.50 -14.71
C PHE A 31 6.33 16.58 -16.00
N GLY A 32 5.00 16.65 -15.84
CA GLY A 32 4.06 16.71 -16.96
C GLY A 32 3.68 15.36 -17.57
N LEU A 33 4.38 14.27 -17.24
CA LEU A 33 4.16 12.93 -17.78
C LEU A 33 3.37 12.05 -16.81
N TRP A 34 2.49 11.21 -17.34
CA TRP A 34 1.83 10.18 -16.54
C TRP A 34 2.77 8.99 -16.33
N ARG A 35 2.92 8.58 -15.07
CA ARG A 35 3.71 7.42 -14.65
C ARG A 35 2.80 6.44 -13.92
N ASP A 36 2.78 5.20 -14.39
CA ASP A 36 2.08 4.11 -13.75
C ASP A 36 2.83 3.66 -12.50
N ILE A 37 2.07 3.21 -11.50
CA ILE A 37 2.56 2.57 -10.28
C ILE A 37 1.84 1.23 -10.19
N SER A 38 2.58 0.12 -10.18
CA SER A 38 1.99 -1.20 -10.00
C SER A 38 1.54 -1.44 -8.56
N TRP A 39 0.69 -2.45 -8.33
CA TRP A 39 0.32 -2.85 -6.97
C TRP A 39 1.52 -3.27 -6.12
N ASN A 40 2.49 -3.98 -6.71
CA ASN A 40 3.74 -4.34 -6.04
C ASN A 40 4.55 -3.09 -5.63
N GLN A 41 4.74 -2.14 -6.55
CA GLN A 41 5.43 -0.88 -6.25
C GLN A 41 4.70 -0.06 -5.18
N TYR A 42 3.37 -0.09 -5.19
CA TYR A 42 2.59 0.61 -4.18
C TYR A 42 2.77 -0.05 -2.81
N ALA A 43 2.74 -1.38 -2.73
CA ALA A 43 2.97 -2.13 -1.51
C ALA A 43 4.36 -1.85 -0.90
N ASP A 44 5.38 -1.76 -1.75
CA ASP A 44 6.73 -1.43 -1.29
C ASP A 44 6.82 -0.04 -0.67
N ARG A 45 6.15 0.96 -1.26
CA ARG A 45 6.08 2.31 -0.71
C ARG A 45 5.30 2.36 0.60
N VAL A 46 4.16 1.67 0.69
CA VAL A 46 3.38 1.56 1.93
C VAL A 46 4.23 0.92 3.04
N ARG A 47 4.97 -0.15 2.73
CA ARG A 47 5.87 -0.81 3.69
C ARG A 47 6.95 0.16 4.19
N GLN A 48 7.58 0.92 3.29
CA GLN A 48 8.60 1.91 3.67
C GLN A 48 8.05 2.97 4.63
N VAL A 49 6.86 3.50 4.36
CA VAL A 49 6.21 4.49 5.25
C VAL A 49 5.84 3.86 6.60
N ALA A 50 5.22 2.67 6.59
CA ALA A 50 4.84 1.97 7.82
C ALA A 50 6.05 1.65 8.70
N CYS A 51 7.15 1.15 8.11
CA CYS A 51 8.40 0.90 8.83
C CYS A 51 9.02 2.21 9.34
N GLY A 52 8.96 3.29 8.58
CA GLY A 52 9.44 4.61 9.00
C GLY A 52 8.67 5.14 10.22
N LEU A 53 7.34 5.06 10.20
CA LEU A 53 6.50 5.45 11.34
C LEU A 53 6.83 4.60 12.58
N ALA A 54 6.92 3.26 12.42
CA ALA A 54 7.31 2.39 13.51
C ALA A 54 8.69 2.75 14.10
N ALA A 55 9.67 3.07 13.25
CA ALA A 55 11.00 3.49 13.67
C ALA A 55 11.02 4.85 14.39
N LEU A 56 10.07 5.74 14.08
CA LEU A 56 9.89 7.03 14.77
C LEU A 56 9.15 6.90 16.12
N GLY A 57 8.77 5.68 16.53
CA GLY A 57 8.07 5.43 17.79
C GLY A 57 6.55 5.63 17.70
N PHE A 58 5.97 5.50 16.50
CA PHE A 58 4.54 5.66 16.31
C PHE A 58 3.74 4.51 16.95
N GLU A 59 2.73 4.85 17.75
CA GLU A 59 1.96 3.91 18.57
C GLU A 59 0.51 3.76 18.09
N LYS A 60 -0.13 2.68 18.55
CA LYS A 60 -1.54 2.41 18.26
C LYS A 60 -2.42 3.55 18.77
N GLY A 61 -3.26 4.09 17.89
CA GLY A 61 -4.20 5.17 18.20
C GLY A 61 -3.67 6.57 17.88
N GLN A 62 -2.41 6.70 17.46
CA GLN A 62 -1.86 7.96 16.98
C GLN A 62 -2.22 8.21 15.50
N CYS A 63 -2.28 9.48 15.11
CA CYS A 63 -2.60 9.93 13.75
C CYS A 63 -1.42 10.70 13.15
N ALA A 64 -1.11 10.42 11.88
CA ALA A 64 -0.10 11.13 11.09
C ALA A 64 -0.81 12.02 10.06
N ALA A 65 -0.23 13.19 9.78
CA ALA A 65 -0.76 14.16 8.82
C ALA A 65 -0.26 13.89 7.39
#